data_AF-A0A5J4WI82-F1
#
_entry.id   AF-A0A5J4WI82-F1
#
_cell.length_a   1.000
_cell.length_b   1.000
_cell.length_c   1.000
_cell.angle_alpha   90.00
_cell.angle_beta   90.00
_cell.angle_gamma   90.00
#
_symmetry.space_group_name_H-M   'P 1'
#
loop_
_entity.id
_entity.type
_entity.pdbx_description
1 polymer ?
#
loop_
_entity_poly.entity_id
_entity_poly.type
_entity_poly.pdbx_seq_one_letter_code
_entity_poly.pdbx_strand_id
1 'polypeptide(L)'
;MDSYKIEDSFRDVRPINFDQSEPRKPHNPKLIRNFIIILIIIMGILLTLITLMILWFTIVNSKVNELDKQNKELKNSTQEMKIIIQGLNKKDEEMSQQIVQFKQQLADLNPKPGPIPLTITNISGSFYVVSEFTYLSSADQEKCIPMERVFTRGIYRFEVKINRESVPIIGVQDARLFIPFGMSLNNPSVNRNNMYFQGDSAVVWQSGQNTAGNQHFKDGDLVAIELNMDSPIRTVHFFINGEQQPVFGSRLPNEIKVYIGDSVSLISFDCLSEPTAVRQKDEIEKMWII
;
A
#
# COMPACT_ATOMS: atom_id res chain seq x y z
N MET A 1 11.10 56.31 33.10
CA MET A 1 10.33 55.25 33.77
C MET A 1 11.26 54.06 33.94
N ASP A 2 11.83 53.73 35.09
CA ASP A 2 11.83 54.32 36.43
C ASP A 2 13.17 53.97 37.08
N SER A 3 13.78 54.96 37.74
CA SER A 3 14.99 54.83 38.54
C SER A 3 14.63 54.48 39.98
N TYR A 4 15.20 53.41 40.53
CA TYR A 4 15.09 53.13 41.97
C TYR A 4 16.42 53.40 42.67
N LYS A 5 16.40 54.50 43.45
CA LYS A 5 17.30 54.88 44.53
C LYS A 5 17.12 53.94 45.73
N ILE A 6 18.22 53.58 46.39
CA ILE A 6 18.27 53.09 47.79
C ILE A 6 19.50 53.78 48.40
N GLU A 7 19.37 54.99 48.94
CA GLU A 7 19.16 55.31 50.38
C GLU A 7 20.28 54.85 51.32
N ASP A 8 21.24 55.77 51.50
CA ASP A 8 22.13 55.93 52.64
C ASP A 8 21.34 56.03 53.95
N SER A 9 21.69 55.20 54.95
CA SER A 9 21.31 55.44 56.34
C SER A 9 22.52 55.26 57.27
N PHE A 10 23.32 56.32 57.36
CA PHE A 10 24.19 56.59 58.50
C PHE A 10 23.32 56.74 59.78
N ARG A 11 23.57 55.92 60.80
CA ARG A 11 23.15 56.17 62.19
C ARG A 11 24.33 55.98 63.14
N ASP A 12 24.92 57.13 63.51
CA ASP A 12 25.02 57.61 64.89
C ASP A 12 25.47 56.59 65.97
N VAL A 13 26.78 56.54 66.22
CA VAL A 13 27.37 55.87 67.39
C VAL A 13 28.00 56.92 68.30
N ARG A 14 27.38 57.11 69.46
CA ARG A 14 27.80 58.01 70.54
C ARG A 14 29.15 57.57 71.14
N PRO A 15 29.99 58.50 71.62
CA PRO A 15 31.17 58.16 72.41
C PRO A 15 30.75 57.69 73.81
N ILE A 16 31.05 56.43 74.15
CA ILE A 16 30.87 55.89 75.49
C ILE A 16 32.08 56.28 76.33
N ASN A 17 31.85 57.16 77.31
CA ASN A 17 32.77 57.54 78.36
C ASN A 17 32.88 56.37 79.36
N PHE A 18 34.08 55.81 79.54
CA PHE A 18 34.37 54.83 80.60
C PHE A 18 35.11 55.55 81.74
N ASP A 19 34.37 55.82 82.81
CA ASP A 19 34.88 56.27 84.10
C ASP A 19 34.72 55.15 85.14
N GLN A 20 35.66 55.12 86.09
CA GLN A 20 35.73 54.36 87.35
C GLN A 20 36.08 52.86 87.29
N SER A 21 37.38 52.60 87.32
CA SER A 21 37.97 51.31 87.69
C SER A 21 37.87 51.05 89.20
N GLU A 22 36.96 50.18 89.61
CA GLU A 22 37.01 49.54 90.93
C GLU A 22 38.23 48.59 91.05
N PRO A 23 38.83 48.46 92.24
CA PRO A 23 39.98 47.59 92.47
C PRO A 23 39.60 46.10 92.35
N ARG A 24 40.17 45.43 91.34
CA ARG A 24 39.97 44.00 91.07
C ARG A 24 40.43 43.15 92.26
N LYS A 25 39.52 42.37 92.83
CA LYS A 25 39.81 41.30 93.79
C LYS A 25 40.85 40.31 93.22
N PRO A 26 41.77 39.79 94.04
CA PRO A 26 42.81 38.85 93.59
C PRO A 26 42.16 37.61 92.96
N HIS A 27 42.51 37.36 91.70
CA HIS A 27 41.93 36.28 90.91
C HIS A 27 42.29 34.92 91.50
N ASN A 28 41.29 34.05 91.65
CA ASN A 28 41.47 32.66 92.03
C ASN A 28 42.12 31.90 90.86
N PRO A 29 43.39 31.46 90.96
CA PRO A 29 44.12 30.85 89.85
C PRO A 29 43.50 29.52 89.37
N LYS A 30 42.71 28.84 90.20
CA LYS A 30 41.95 27.65 89.80
C LYS A 30 40.80 27.99 88.83
N LEU A 31 40.19 29.17 88.96
CA LEU A 31 39.08 29.61 88.10
C LEU A 31 39.58 29.96 86.69
N ILE A 32 40.72 30.66 86.59
CA ILE A 32 41.37 31.00 85.31
C ILE A 32 41.76 29.73 84.55
N ARG A 33 42.34 28.75 85.24
CA ARG A 33 42.76 27.49 84.62
C ARG A 33 41.57 26.71 84.05
N ASN A 34 40.45 26.62 84.77
CA ASN A 34 39.24 25.94 84.27
C ASN A 34 38.62 26.68 83.09
N PHE A 35 38.64 28.02 83.10
CA PHE A 35 38.14 28.83 81.99
C PHE A 35 38.97 28.61 80.70
N ILE A 36 40.30 28.56 80.81
CA ILE A 36 41.18 28.26 79.68
C ILE A 36 40.89 26.87 79.11
N ILE A 37 40.71 25.85 79.96
CA ILE A 37 40.37 24.50 79.51
C ILE A 37 39.04 24.48 78.75
N ILE A 38 38.00 25.14 79.27
CA ILE A 38 36.69 25.24 78.61
C ILE A 38 36.82 25.95 77.26
N LEU A 39 37.60 27.04 77.18
CA LEU A 39 37.81 27.78 75.93
C LEU A 39 38.48 26.91 74.86
N ILE A 40 39.49 26.12 75.25
CA ILE A 40 40.17 25.18 74.35
C ILE A 40 39.19 24.13 73.81
N ILE A 41 38.33 23.58 74.68
CA ILE A 41 37.30 22.61 74.27
C ILE A 41 36.32 23.25 73.29
N ILE A 42 35.84 24.47 73.57
CA ILE A 42 34.91 25.19 72.69
C ILE A 42 35.57 25.49 71.34
N MET A 43 36.82 25.94 71.31
CA MET A 43 37.56 26.18 70.07
C MET A 43 37.74 24.88 69.26
N GLY A 44 38.02 23.76 69.93
CA GLY A 44 38.10 22.45 69.29
C GLY A 44 36.77 22.04 68.62
N ILE A 45 35.65 22.20 69.32
CA ILE A 45 34.31 21.92 68.79
C ILE A 45 33.97 22.87 67.63
N LEU A 46 34.29 24.15 67.74
CA LEU A 46 34.03 25.12 66.67
C LEU A 46 34.81 24.77 65.40
N LEU A 47 36.08 24.39 65.56
CA LEU A 47 36.93 23.99 64.44
C LEU A 47 36.39 22.74 63.72
N THR A 48 35.90 21.74 64.45
CA THR A 48 35.31 20.54 63.84
C THR A 48 33.99 20.83 63.13
N LEU A 49 33.16 21.74 63.65
CA LEU A 49 31.95 22.18 62.97
C LEU A 49 32.26 22.92 61.66
N ILE A 50 33.29 23.78 61.66
CA ILE A 50 33.75 24.50 60.47
C ILE A 50 34.22 23.50 59.40
N THR A 51 35.02 22.50 59.76
CA THR A 51 35.50 21.51 58.79
C THR A 51 34.37 20.64 58.22
N LEU A 52 33.39 20.26 59.05
CA LEU A 52 32.19 19.54 58.59
C LEU A 52 31.35 20.39 57.63
N MET A 53 31.20 21.69 57.90
CA MET A 53 30.46 22.60 57.02
C MET A 53 31.15 22.77 55.66
N ILE A 54 32.49 22.89 55.65
CA ILE A 54 33.28 22.94 54.42
C ILE A 54 33.13 21.63 53.63
N LEU A 55 33.23 20.48 54.30
CA LEU A 55 33.05 19.17 53.67
C LEU A 55 31.65 18.99 53.09
N TRP A 56 30.61 19.42 53.82
CA TRP A 56 29.24 19.39 53.31
C TRP A 56 29.08 20.29 52.10
N PHE A 57 29.63 21.51 52.14
CA PHE A 57 29.60 22.44 51.03
C PHE A 57 30.30 21.89 49.78
N THR A 58 31.46 21.24 49.93
CA THR A 58 32.17 20.63 48.78
C THR A 58 31.38 19.46 48.18
N ILE A 59 30.75 18.62 49.02
CA ILE A 59 29.89 17.52 48.56
C ILE A 59 28.68 18.08 47.79
N VAL A 60 28.00 19.08 48.34
CA VAL A 60 26.85 19.72 47.69
C VAL A 60 27.25 20.34 46.36
N ASN A 61 28.35 21.09 46.33
CA ASN A 61 28.82 21.75 45.11
C ASN A 61 29.23 20.74 44.04
N SER A 62 29.87 19.63 44.43
CA SER A 62 30.18 18.52 43.52
C SER A 62 28.91 17.92 42.92
N LYS A 63 27.85 17.75 43.70
CA LYS A 63 26.58 17.19 43.24
C LYS A 63 25.80 18.14 42.34
N VAL A 64 25.85 19.45 42.61
CA VAL A 64 25.28 20.49 41.73
C VAL A 64 25.98 20.48 40.38
N ASN A 65 27.31 20.45 40.34
CA ASN A 65 28.07 20.41 39.09
C ASN A 65 27.76 19.15 38.26
N GLU A 66 27.61 17.99 38.91
CA GLU A 66 27.24 16.75 38.23
C GLU A 66 25.82 16.82 37.65
N LEU A 67 24.86 17.37 38.39
CA LEU A 67 23.49 17.57 37.89
C LEU A 67 23.45 18.56 36.72
N ASP A 68 24.24 19.63 36.75
CA ASP A 68 24.34 20.59 35.65
C ASP A 68 24.92 19.95 34.40
N LYS A 69 25.93 19.08 34.56
CA LYS A 69 26.49 18.29 33.46
C LYS A 69 25.43 17.35 32.86
N GLN A 70 24.70 16.60 33.69
CA GLN A 70 23.63 15.70 33.23
C GLN A 70 22.50 16.46 32.53
N ASN A 71 22.10 17.62 33.05
CA ASN A 71 21.09 18.48 32.42
C ASN A 71 21.54 18.99 31.05
N LYS A 72 22.83 19.34 30.91
CA LYS A 72 23.39 19.76 29.63
C LYS A 72 23.40 18.62 28.61
N GLU A 73 23.80 17.42 29.03
CA GLU A 73 23.78 16.22 28.18
C GLU A 73 22.36 15.85 27.73
N LEU A 74 21.38 15.89 28.65
CA LEU A 74 19.97 15.64 28.34
C LEU A 74 19.42 16.67 27.35
N LYS A 75 19.78 17.95 27.50
CA LYS A 75 19.36 19.01 26.57
C LYS A 75 19.91 18.78 25.16
N ASN A 76 21.19 18.39 25.05
CA ASN A 76 21.81 18.09 23.77
C ASN A 76 21.14 16.88 23.10
N SER A 77 20.94 15.79 23.86
CA SER A 77 20.26 14.59 23.35
C SER A 77 18.82 14.87 22.89
N THR A 78 18.10 15.73 23.63
CA THR A 78 16.74 16.17 23.23
C THR A 78 16.76 16.95 21.91
N GLN A 79 17.77 17.78 21.67
CA GLN A 79 17.93 18.52 20.41
C GLN A 79 18.26 17.58 19.24
N GLU A 80 19.16 16.62 19.44
CA GLU A 80 19.49 15.60 18.44
C GLU A 80 18.25 14.79 18.05
N MET A 81 17.47 14.35 19.04
CA MET A 81 16.24 13.59 18.80
C MET A 81 15.22 14.41 18.02
N LYS A 82 15.11 15.72 18.30
CA LYS A 82 14.24 16.62 17.53
C LYS A 82 14.65 16.71 16.05
N ILE A 83 15.96 16.78 15.77
CA ILE A 83 16.48 16.79 14.39
C ILE A 83 16.16 15.46 13.68
N ILE A 84 16.35 14.33 14.37
CA ILE A 84 16.04 13.01 13.82
C ILE A 84 14.55 12.90 13.47
N ILE A 85 13.66 13.33 14.37
CA ILE A 85 12.20 13.31 14.15
C ILE A 85 11.83 14.17 12.94
N GLN A 86 12.40 15.38 12.81
CA GLN A 86 12.17 16.23 11.64
C GLN A 86 12.64 15.57 10.35
N GLY A 87 13.79 14.89 10.38
CA GLY A 87 14.31 14.13 9.24
C GLY A 87 13.40 12.95 8.85
N LEU A 88 12.82 12.25 9.82
CA LEU A 88 11.86 11.17 9.57
C LEU A 88 10.56 11.69 8.97
N ASN A 89 10.01 12.78 9.50
CA ASN A 89 8.78 13.39 8.97
C ASN A 89 8.97 13.83 7.51
N LYS A 90 10.11 14.45 7.19
CA LYS A 90 10.42 14.84 5.81
C LYS A 90 10.48 13.63 4.86
N LYS A 91 11.08 12.52 5.29
CA LYS A 91 11.13 11.28 4.49
C LYS A 91 9.74 10.66 4.30
N ASP A 92 8.89 10.73 5.32
CA ASP A 92 7.51 10.23 5.23
C ASP A 92 6.66 11.06 4.25
N GLU A 93 6.84 12.38 4.25
CA GLU A 93 6.23 13.28 3.26
C GLU A 93 6.73 12.99 1.84
N GLU A 94 8.04 12.82 1.64
CA GLU A 94 8.63 12.46 0.34
C GLU A 94 8.10 11.10 -0.17
N MET A 95 8.03 10.09 0.70
CA MET A 95 7.50 8.78 0.36
C MET A 95 6.01 8.83 0.03
N SER A 96 5.23 9.62 0.78
CA SER A 96 3.82 9.84 0.51
C SER A 96 3.59 10.49 -0.86
N GLN A 97 4.42 11.47 -1.24
CA GLN A 97 4.38 12.08 -2.57
C GLN A 97 4.71 11.08 -3.68
N GLN A 98 5.72 10.22 -3.48
CA GLN A 98 6.05 9.16 -4.44
C GLN A 98 4.89 8.17 -4.63
N ILE A 99 4.22 7.77 -3.54
CA ILE A 99 3.04 6.89 -3.60
C ILE A 99 1.93 7.53 -4.44
N VAL A 100 1.67 8.83 -4.26
CA VAL A 100 0.67 9.56 -5.05
C VAL A 100 1.05 9.58 -6.53
N GLN A 101 2.32 9.87 -6.85
CA GLN A 101 2.81 9.87 -8.24
C GLN A 101 2.70 8.49 -8.89
N PHE A 102 3.08 7.42 -8.20
CA PHE A 102 2.95 6.06 -8.72
C PHE A 102 1.49 5.67 -8.94
N LYS A 103 0.58 6.05 -8.03
CA LYS A 103 -0.86 5.83 -8.22
C LYS A 103 -1.39 6.53 -9.46
N GLN A 104 -0.93 7.75 -9.72
CA GLN A 104 -1.33 8.50 -10.90
C GLN A 104 -0.80 7.86 -12.20
N GLN A 105 0.46 7.43 -12.21
CA GLN A 105 1.02 6.67 -13.34
C GLN A 105 0.27 5.37 -13.61
N LEU A 106 -0.13 4.64 -12.56
CA LEU A 106 -0.96 3.44 -12.70
C LEU A 106 -2.34 3.74 -13.27
N ALA A 107 -2.96 4.85 -12.87
CA ALA A 107 -4.25 5.29 -13.40
C ALA A 107 -4.17 5.64 -14.90
N ASP A 108 -3.10 6.31 -15.33
CA ASP A 108 -2.88 6.64 -16.75
C ASP A 108 -2.62 5.41 -17.61
N LEU A 109 -2.02 4.38 -17.01
CA LEU A 109 -1.82 3.10 -17.66
C LEU A 109 -3.17 2.36 -17.83
N ASN A 110 -4.10 2.46 -16.88
CA ASN A 110 -5.35 1.71 -16.95
C ASN A 110 -6.15 2.07 -18.22
N PRO A 111 -6.69 1.07 -18.93
CA PRO A 111 -7.42 1.34 -20.16
C PRO A 111 -8.65 2.20 -19.85
N LYS A 112 -8.81 3.28 -20.63
CA LYS A 112 -9.93 4.20 -20.46
C LYS A 112 -11.23 3.50 -20.89
N PRO A 113 -12.31 3.58 -20.11
CA PRO A 113 -13.61 3.05 -20.52
C PRO A 113 -14.07 3.64 -21.85
N GLY A 114 -14.67 2.79 -22.69
CA GLY A 114 -15.20 3.16 -23.99
C GLY A 114 -14.81 2.20 -25.12
N PRO A 115 -15.24 2.52 -26.35
CA PRO A 115 -15.00 1.68 -27.52
C PRO A 115 -13.52 1.57 -27.84
N ILE A 116 -13.07 0.35 -28.10
CA ILE A 116 -11.71 0.03 -28.49
C ILE A 116 -11.68 -0.19 -30.00
N PRO A 117 -10.77 0.48 -30.74
CA PRO A 117 -10.56 0.19 -32.15
C PRO A 117 -10.26 -1.28 -32.38
N LEU A 118 -11.03 -1.88 -33.28
CA LEU A 118 -10.90 -3.28 -33.63
C LEU A 118 -9.92 -3.42 -34.78
N THR A 119 -8.83 -4.16 -34.54
CA THR A 119 -7.85 -4.50 -35.57
C THR A 119 -7.70 -6.01 -35.62
N ILE A 120 -8.17 -6.62 -36.69
CA ILE A 120 -7.89 -8.02 -36.99
C ILE A 120 -6.81 -8.02 -38.07
N THR A 121 -5.57 -8.25 -37.64
CA THR A 121 -4.42 -8.29 -38.54
C THR A 121 -4.10 -9.73 -38.93
N ASN A 122 -3.99 -9.97 -40.24
CA ASN A 122 -3.34 -11.16 -40.81
C ASN A 122 -3.99 -12.50 -40.41
N ILE A 123 -5.27 -12.68 -40.74
CA ILE A 123 -5.90 -14.00 -40.66
C ILE A 123 -5.25 -14.89 -41.73
N SER A 124 -4.31 -15.74 -41.32
CA SER A 124 -3.78 -16.77 -42.21
C SER A 124 -4.83 -17.85 -42.46
N GLY A 125 -4.91 -18.35 -43.70
CA GLY A 125 -5.81 -19.45 -44.08
C GLY A 125 -6.99 -19.03 -44.95
N SER A 126 -8.03 -19.86 -44.96
CA SER A 126 -9.18 -19.77 -45.87
C SER A 126 -10.31 -18.92 -45.31
N PHE A 127 -10.00 -17.64 -45.06
CA PHE A 127 -10.97 -16.62 -44.67
C PHE A 127 -11.03 -15.53 -45.73
N TYR A 128 -12.23 -14.99 -45.94
CA TYR A 128 -12.41 -13.77 -46.72
C TYR A 128 -13.23 -12.76 -45.92
N VAL A 129 -12.79 -11.52 -46.01
CA VAL A 129 -13.44 -10.38 -45.36
C VAL A 129 -14.56 -9.92 -46.29
N VAL A 130 -15.81 -10.10 -45.88
CA VAL A 130 -16.98 -9.67 -46.68
C VAL A 130 -17.30 -8.21 -46.46
N SER A 131 -17.05 -7.72 -45.25
CA SER A 131 -17.10 -6.31 -44.87
C SER A 131 -16.08 -6.07 -43.76
N GLU A 132 -15.81 -4.81 -43.43
CA GLU A 132 -14.79 -4.38 -42.46
C GLU A 132 -14.79 -5.18 -41.14
N PHE A 133 -15.94 -5.71 -40.73
CA PHE A 133 -16.14 -6.45 -39.49
C PHE A 133 -16.80 -7.83 -39.66
N THR A 134 -16.92 -8.34 -40.89
CA THR A 134 -17.54 -9.65 -41.16
C THR A 134 -16.55 -10.62 -41.77
N TYR A 135 -16.29 -11.69 -41.04
CA TYR A 135 -15.33 -12.73 -41.41
C TYR A 135 -16.10 -13.99 -41.77
N LEU A 136 -15.90 -14.47 -43.00
CA LEU A 136 -16.46 -15.73 -43.46
C LEU A 136 -15.35 -16.72 -43.76
N SER A 137 -15.57 -17.93 -43.28
CA SER A 137 -14.84 -19.12 -43.67
C SER A 137 -15.19 -19.59 -45.07
N SER A 138 -14.20 -20.08 -45.82
CA SER A 138 -14.42 -20.73 -47.13
C SER A 138 -14.25 -22.26 -47.12
N ALA A 139 -14.09 -22.91 -45.97
CA ALA A 139 -13.90 -24.37 -45.90
C ALA A 139 -14.37 -24.96 -44.55
N ASP A 140 -14.94 -26.17 -44.57
CA ASP A 140 -15.34 -26.95 -43.38
C ASP A 140 -14.11 -27.51 -42.64
N GLN A 141 -13.47 -26.69 -41.81
CA GLN A 141 -12.37 -27.11 -40.93
C GLN A 141 -12.55 -26.44 -39.56
N GLU A 142 -12.02 -27.03 -38.50
CA GLU A 142 -11.99 -26.35 -37.19
C GLU A 142 -11.06 -25.14 -37.29
N LYS A 143 -11.63 -23.93 -37.13
CA LYS A 143 -10.87 -22.68 -37.20
C LYS A 143 -11.12 -21.86 -35.96
N CYS A 144 -10.06 -21.21 -35.52
CA CYS A 144 -10.11 -20.23 -34.46
C CYS A 144 -9.41 -18.99 -34.97
N ILE A 145 -10.09 -17.85 -34.87
CA ILE A 145 -9.52 -16.55 -35.21
C ILE A 145 -9.09 -15.92 -33.88
N PRO A 146 -7.81 -16.05 -33.47
CA PRO A 146 -7.34 -15.34 -32.29
C PRO A 146 -7.31 -13.84 -32.58
N MET A 147 -7.78 -13.07 -31.61
CA MET A 147 -7.56 -11.63 -31.60
C MET A 147 -6.10 -11.34 -31.24
N GLU A 148 -5.50 -10.36 -31.92
CA GLU A 148 -4.09 -10.03 -31.68
C GLU A 148 -3.85 -9.47 -30.27
N ARG A 149 -4.84 -8.74 -29.75
CA ARG A 149 -4.73 -8.06 -28.46
C ARG A 149 -4.57 -9.04 -27.31
N VAL A 150 -3.51 -8.83 -26.53
CA VAL A 150 -3.28 -9.51 -25.26
C VAL A 150 -3.91 -8.70 -24.13
N PHE A 151 -4.68 -9.39 -23.29
CA PHE A 151 -5.34 -8.82 -22.13
C PHE A 151 -4.58 -9.22 -20.87
N THR A 152 -4.16 -8.22 -20.09
CA THR A 152 -3.43 -8.42 -18.83
C THR A 152 -4.07 -7.75 -17.61
N ARG A 153 -4.97 -6.80 -17.86
CA ARG A 153 -5.70 -5.99 -16.86
C ARG A 153 -6.87 -5.27 -17.52
N GLY A 154 -7.80 -4.77 -16.73
CA GLY A 154 -9.01 -4.08 -17.17
C GLY A 154 -10.21 -5.02 -17.22
N ILE A 155 -11.37 -4.43 -17.49
CA ILE A 155 -12.62 -5.13 -17.73
C ILE A 155 -13.00 -4.86 -19.17
N TYR A 156 -13.30 -5.90 -19.94
CA TYR A 156 -13.61 -5.77 -21.35
C TYR A 156 -14.83 -6.56 -21.73
N ARG A 157 -15.61 -6.03 -22.66
CA ARG A 157 -16.70 -6.76 -23.28
C ARG A 157 -16.48 -6.80 -24.78
N PHE A 158 -16.60 -7.99 -25.34
CA PHE A 158 -16.44 -8.25 -26.75
C PHE A 158 -17.70 -8.96 -27.26
N GLU A 159 -18.40 -8.35 -28.21
CA GLU A 159 -19.70 -8.82 -28.70
C GLU A 159 -19.65 -9.08 -30.20
N VAL A 160 -20.17 -10.24 -30.60
CA VAL A 160 -20.23 -10.70 -31.98
C VAL A 160 -21.62 -11.20 -32.31
N LYS A 161 -21.99 -11.13 -33.58
CA LYS A 161 -23.14 -11.81 -34.16
C LYS A 161 -22.69 -13.08 -34.84
N ILE A 162 -23.30 -14.21 -34.50
CA ILE A 162 -23.04 -15.49 -35.17
C ILE A 162 -23.72 -15.46 -36.54
N ASN A 163 -22.98 -15.74 -37.61
CA ASN A 163 -23.51 -15.64 -38.98
C ASN A 163 -23.93 -17.00 -39.52
N ARG A 164 -22.98 -17.92 -39.65
CA ARG A 164 -23.19 -19.26 -40.18
C ARG A 164 -22.12 -20.21 -39.67
N GLU A 165 -22.42 -20.93 -38.62
CA GLU A 165 -21.45 -21.86 -38.06
C GLU A 165 -22.10 -23.18 -37.66
N SER A 166 -21.47 -24.30 -38.07
CA SER A 166 -21.93 -25.63 -37.70
C SER A 166 -21.75 -25.88 -36.20
N VAL A 167 -20.72 -25.29 -35.61
CA VAL A 167 -20.38 -25.39 -34.19
C VAL A 167 -19.89 -24.02 -33.70
N PRO A 168 -20.78 -23.10 -33.32
CA PRO A 168 -20.38 -21.75 -32.96
C PRO A 168 -19.63 -21.73 -31.64
N ILE A 169 -18.46 -21.10 -31.64
CA ILE A 169 -17.57 -21.05 -30.47
C ILE A 169 -17.07 -19.63 -30.18
N ILE A 170 -16.92 -19.32 -28.89
CA ILE A 170 -16.25 -18.12 -28.41
C ILE A 170 -15.46 -18.45 -27.15
N GLY A 171 -14.25 -17.91 -27.01
CA GLY A 171 -13.42 -18.28 -25.88
C GLY A 171 -12.20 -17.41 -25.67
N VAL A 172 -11.37 -17.88 -24.74
CA VAL A 172 -10.11 -17.28 -24.35
C VAL A 172 -9.02 -18.33 -24.31
N GLN A 173 -7.80 -17.93 -24.66
CA GLN A 173 -6.61 -18.77 -24.62
C GLN A 173 -5.49 -18.08 -23.85
N ASP A 174 -4.56 -18.85 -23.27
CA ASP A 174 -3.29 -18.31 -22.79
C ASP A 174 -2.61 -17.54 -23.93
N ALA A 175 -2.12 -16.33 -23.66
CA ALA A 175 -1.56 -15.46 -24.70
C ALA A 175 -0.35 -16.08 -25.43
N ARG A 176 0.33 -17.04 -24.80
CA ARG A 176 1.48 -17.76 -25.36
C ARG A 176 1.06 -18.98 -26.20
N LEU A 177 -0.21 -19.37 -26.14
CA LEU A 177 -0.72 -20.46 -26.95
C LEU A 177 -0.82 -20.01 -28.41
N PHE A 178 -0.14 -20.74 -29.27
CA PHE A 178 -0.33 -20.68 -30.71
C PHE A 178 -1.18 -21.88 -31.12
N ILE A 179 -2.37 -21.61 -31.66
CA ILE A 179 -3.25 -22.65 -32.23
C ILE A 179 -3.03 -22.65 -33.75
N PRO A 180 -2.40 -23.70 -34.31
CA PRO A 180 -2.24 -23.83 -35.74
C PRO A 180 -3.60 -23.90 -36.44
N PHE A 181 -3.68 -23.31 -37.62
CA PHE A 181 -4.86 -23.39 -38.48
C PHE A 181 -5.25 -24.87 -38.74
N GLY A 182 -6.54 -25.20 -38.60
CA GLY A 182 -7.08 -26.55 -38.79
C GLY A 182 -6.83 -27.51 -37.62
N MET A 183 -6.23 -27.05 -36.52
CA MET A 183 -6.04 -27.86 -35.33
C MET A 183 -7.27 -27.81 -34.43
N SER A 184 -7.72 -28.98 -33.97
CA SER A 184 -8.86 -29.05 -33.07
C SER A 184 -8.57 -28.47 -31.69
N LEU A 185 -9.53 -27.73 -31.13
CA LEU A 185 -9.46 -27.21 -29.76
C LEU A 185 -9.42 -28.31 -28.70
N ASN A 186 -9.88 -29.51 -29.04
CA ASN A 186 -9.84 -30.68 -28.18
C ASN A 186 -8.49 -31.41 -28.22
N ASN A 187 -7.56 -31.01 -29.09
CA ASN A 187 -6.23 -31.57 -29.14
C ASN A 187 -5.53 -31.42 -27.76
N PRO A 188 -4.95 -32.50 -27.18
CA PRO A 188 -4.24 -32.43 -25.90
C PRO A 188 -3.14 -31.37 -25.81
N SER A 189 -2.54 -30.94 -26.93
CA SER A 189 -1.53 -29.87 -26.95
C SER A 189 -2.13 -28.46 -26.81
N VAL A 190 -3.43 -28.31 -27.02
CA VAL A 190 -4.15 -27.03 -27.10
C VAL A 190 -5.17 -26.90 -25.96
N ASN A 191 -5.88 -27.98 -25.63
CA ASN A 191 -7.07 -27.96 -24.76
C ASN A 191 -6.80 -27.51 -23.30
N ARG A 192 -5.57 -27.65 -22.79
CA ARG A 192 -5.21 -27.22 -21.43
C ARG A 192 -5.06 -25.71 -21.31
N ASN A 193 -4.73 -25.06 -22.42
CA ASN A 193 -4.37 -23.65 -22.48
C ASN A 193 -5.47 -22.79 -23.11
N ASN A 194 -6.69 -23.32 -23.20
CA ASN A 194 -7.86 -22.59 -23.67
C ASN A 194 -9.11 -22.90 -22.84
N MET A 195 -10.07 -22.00 -22.92
CA MET A 195 -11.42 -22.17 -22.40
C MET A 195 -12.40 -21.55 -23.39
N TYR A 196 -13.49 -22.24 -23.71
CA TYR A 196 -14.48 -21.75 -24.66
C TYR A 196 -15.89 -22.19 -24.33
N PHE A 197 -16.84 -21.38 -24.77
CA PHE A 197 -18.25 -21.68 -24.77
C PHE A 197 -18.67 -22.14 -26.15
N GLN A 198 -19.24 -23.35 -26.21
CA GLN A 198 -19.69 -24.00 -27.43
C GLN A 198 -21.22 -23.91 -27.53
N GLY A 199 -21.76 -23.33 -28.61
CA GLY A 199 -23.17 -22.98 -28.69
C GLY A 199 -24.13 -24.11 -29.01
N ASP A 200 -23.68 -25.12 -29.76
CA ASP A 200 -24.50 -26.29 -30.12
C ASP A 200 -24.79 -27.20 -28.93
N SER A 201 -23.82 -27.34 -28.00
CA SER A 201 -23.94 -28.15 -26.79
C SER A 201 -24.26 -27.34 -25.55
N ALA A 202 -24.15 -26.01 -25.63
CA ALA A 202 -24.37 -25.06 -24.54
C ALA A 202 -23.50 -25.35 -23.29
N VAL A 203 -22.24 -25.74 -23.52
CA VAL A 203 -21.28 -26.06 -22.46
C VAL A 203 -20.01 -25.22 -22.53
N VAL A 204 -19.40 -24.98 -21.37
CA VAL A 204 -18.07 -24.37 -21.26
C VAL A 204 -17.02 -25.47 -21.14
N TRP A 205 -16.04 -25.47 -22.04
CA TRP A 205 -14.93 -26.41 -22.09
C TRP A 205 -13.67 -25.82 -21.48
N GLN A 206 -12.92 -26.63 -20.73
CA GLN A 206 -11.53 -26.37 -20.35
C GLN A 206 -10.82 -27.70 -20.12
N SER A 207 -9.60 -27.87 -20.68
CA SER A 207 -8.79 -29.09 -20.55
C SER A 207 -9.54 -30.39 -20.93
N GLY A 208 -10.38 -30.33 -21.97
CA GLY A 208 -11.16 -31.48 -22.44
C GLY A 208 -12.32 -31.88 -21.52
N GLN A 209 -12.61 -31.09 -20.49
CA GLN A 209 -13.76 -31.27 -19.62
C GLN A 209 -14.79 -30.18 -19.89
N ASN A 210 -16.06 -30.54 -20.02
CA ASN A 210 -17.15 -29.60 -20.19
C ASN A 210 -17.93 -29.35 -18.89
N THR A 211 -18.71 -28.29 -18.89
CA THR A 211 -19.66 -27.94 -17.84
C THR A 211 -20.89 -27.35 -18.49
N ALA A 212 -22.03 -28.01 -18.30
CA ALA A 212 -23.32 -27.63 -18.86
C ALA A 212 -24.08 -26.67 -17.92
N GLY A 213 -25.06 -25.97 -18.46
CA GLY A 213 -25.93 -25.05 -17.71
C GLY A 213 -26.26 -23.76 -18.46
N ASN A 214 -25.56 -23.48 -19.57
CA ASN A 214 -25.86 -22.34 -20.42
C ASN A 214 -27.00 -22.64 -21.39
N GLN A 215 -27.52 -21.59 -22.04
CA GLN A 215 -28.45 -21.71 -23.15
C GLN A 215 -27.69 -21.97 -24.46
N HIS A 216 -28.35 -22.61 -25.42
CA HIS A 216 -27.82 -22.74 -26.78
C HIS A 216 -27.84 -21.39 -27.49
N PHE A 217 -26.84 -21.14 -28.33
CA PHE A 217 -26.84 -20.02 -29.27
C PHE A 217 -26.60 -20.50 -30.69
N LYS A 218 -27.13 -19.76 -31.66
CA LYS A 218 -27.18 -20.15 -33.08
C LYS A 218 -26.99 -18.95 -33.99
N ASP A 219 -27.02 -19.22 -35.30
CA ASP A 219 -27.00 -18.20 -36.34
C ASP A 219 -28.03 -17.08 -36.04
N GLY A 220 -27.53 -15.84 -36.05
CA GLY A 220 -28.28 -14.62 -35.79
C GLY A 220 -28.15 -14.09 -34.36
N ASP A 221 -27.79 -14.93 -33.39
CA ASP A 221 -27.66 -14.50 -31.99
C ASP A 221 -26.46 -13.55 -31.79
N LEU A 222 -26.64 -12.62 -30.86
CA LEU A 222 -25.56 -11.80 -30.32
C LEU A 222 -24.93 -12.53 -29.15
N VAL A 223 -23.63 -12.80 -29.23
CA VAL A 223 -22.88 -13.48 -28.18
C VAL A 223 -21.78 -12.55 -27.71
N ALA A 224 -21.69 -12.34 -26.40
CA ALA A 224 -20.62 -11.56 -25.81
C ALA A 224 -19.83 -12.36 -24.78
N ILE A 225 -18.55 -12.03 -24.67
CA ILE A 225 -17.72 -12.36 -23.52
C ILE A 225 -17.38 -11.10 -22.74
N GLU A 226 -17.45 -11.19 -21.42
CA GLU A 226 -16.94 -10.16 -20.52
C GLU A 226 -15.74 -10.73 -19.75
N LEU A 227 -14.59 -10.09 -19.91
CA LEU A 227 -13.36 -10.41 -19.20
C LEU A 227 -13.20 -9.46 -18.02
N ASN A 228 -12.97 -10.00 -16.83
CA ASN A 228 -12.55 -9.21 -15.68
C ASN A 228 -11.13 -9.63 -15.27
N MET A 229 -10.15 -8.89 -15.76
CA MET A 229 -8.73 -9.15 -15.52
C MET A 229 -8.20 -8.45 -14.27
N ASP A 230 -8.97 -7.52 -13.70
CA ASP A 230 -8.61 -6.78 -12.47
C ASP A 230 -9.08 -7.46 -11.18
N SER A 231 -10.00 -8.44 -11.28
CA SER A 231 -10.44 -9.24 -10.14
C SER A 231 -9.29 -10.09 -9.57
N PRO A 232 -9.19 -10.24 -8.23
CA PRO A 232 -8.22 -11.17 -7.60
C PRO A 232 -8.30 -12.59 -8.15
N ILE A 233 -9.51 -13.02 -8.52
CA ILE A 233 -9.76 -14.23 -9.31
C ILE A 233 -10.29 -13.75 -10.65
N ARG A 234 -9.44 -13.77 -11.68
CA ARG A 234 -9.82 -13.32 -13.03
C ARG A 234 -10.89 -14.22 -13.62
N THR A 235 -11.87 -13.62 -14.30
CA THR A 235 -13.06 -14.33 -14.79
C THR A 235 -13.39 -13.99 -16.24
N VAL A 236 -14.12 -14.89 -16.89
CA VAL A 236 -14.82 -14.68 -18.15
C VAL A 236 -16.28 -15.06 -17.98
N HIS A 237 -17.18 -14.15 -18.33
CA HIS A 237 -18.62 -14.39 -18.35
C HIS A 237 -19.12 -14.39 -19.78
N PHE A 238 -20.18 -15.14 -20.05
CA PHE A 238 -20.79 -15.27 -21.36
C PHE A 238 -22.18 -14.65 -21.35
N PHE A 239 -22.57 -14.05 -22.47
CA PHE A 239 -23.89 -13.46 -22.65
C PHE A 239 -24.46 -13.89 -23.99
N ILE A 240 -25.77 -14.14 -24.03
CA ILE A 240 -26.52 -14.40 -25.26
C ILE A 240 -27.65 -13.38 -25.32
N ASN A 241 -27.70 -12.60 -26.40
CA ASN A 241 -28.69 -11.55 -26.63
C ASN A 241 -28.83 -10.58 -25.43
N GLY A 242 -27.70 -10.30 -24.77
CA GLY A 242 -27.63 -9.43 -23.58
C GLY A 242 -27.89 -10.13 -22.24
N GLU A 243 -28.31 -11.40 -22.24
CA GLU A 243 -28.57 -12.17 -21.01
C GLU A 243 -27.32 -12.95 -20.56
N GLN A 244 -26.90 -12.71 -19.32
CA GLN A 244 -25.76 -13.42 -18.70
C GLN A 244 -26.07 -14.92 -18.55
N GLN A 245 -25.11 -15.75 -18.91
CA GLN A 245 -25.20 -17.20 -18.83
C GLN A 245 -24.72 -17.74 -17.47
N PRO A 246 -25.33 -18.83 -16.94
CA PRO A 246 -25.01 -19.33 -15.59
C PRO A 246 -23.58 -19.87 -15.42
N VAL A 247 -23.04 -20.53 -16.45
CA VAL A 247 -21.68 -21.10 -16.42
C VAL A 247 -20.68 -20.03 -16.84
N PHE A 248 -19.73 -19.73 -15.96
CA PHE A 248 -18.67 -18.75 -16.20
C PHE A 248 -17.29 -19.39 -15.97
N GLY A 249 -16.26 -18.78 -16.55
CA GLY A 249 -14.87 -19.20 -16.39
C GLY A 249 -14.14 -18.43 -15.30
N SER A 250 -13.28 -19.10 -14.53
CA SER A 250 -12.47 -18.46 -13.48
C SER A 250 -11.00 -18.88 -13.52
N ARG A 251 -10.17 -18.16 -12.75
CA ARG A 251 -8.72 -18.38 -12.61
C ARG A 251 -7.96 -18.29 -13.93
N LEU A 252 -8.41 -17.41 -14.82
CA LEU A 252 -7.76 -17.17 -16.11
C LEU A 252 -6.26 -16.87 -15.93
N PRO A 253 -5.39 -17.23 -16.89
CA PRO A 253 -3.98 -16.84 -16.88
C PRO A 253 -3.76 -15.32 -16.75
N ASN A 254 -2.53 -14.91 -16.41
CA ASN A 254 -2.19 -13.48 -16.30
C ASN A 254 -2.30 -12.74 -17.63
N GLU A 255 -2.14 -13.47 -18.74
CA GLU A 255 -2.18 -12.94 -20.09
C GLU A 255 -3.05 -13.87 -20.94
N ILE A 256 -4.12 -13.32 -21.52
CA ILE A 256 -5.01 -14.08 -22.40
C ILE A 256 -5.22 -13.37 -23.73
N LYS A 257 -5.67 -14.13 -24.73
CA LYS A 257 -6.23 -13.63 -25.99
C LYS A 257 -7.66 -14.15 -26.12
N VAL A 258 -8.53 -13.34 -26.71
CA VAL A 258 -9.87 -13.78 -27.13
C VAL A 258 -9.75 -14.49 -28.47
N TYR A 259 -10.59 -15.48 -28.71
CA TYR A 259 -10.77 -16.04 -30.04
C TYR A 259 -12.24 -16.36 -30.30
N ILE A 260 -12.57 -16.40 -31.57
CA ILE A 260 -13.91 -16.72 -32.09
C ILE A 260 -13.81 -17.82 -33.13
N GLY A 261 -14.94 -18.48 -33.31
CA GLY A 261 -15.18 -19.45 -34.37
C GLY A 261 -15.26 -18.82 -35.77
N ASP A 262 -15.76 -19.62 -36.68
CA ASP A 262 -15.46 -19.57 -38.11
C ASP A 262 -16.24 -18.49 -38.88
N SER A 263 -17.43 -18.10 -38.41
CA SER A 263 -18.27 -17.14 -39.13
C SER A 263 -19.03 -16.19 -38.22
N VAL A 264 -18.48 -14.98 -38.07
CA VAL A 264 -19.00 -13.97 -37.15
C VAL A 264 -18.89 -12.57 -37.73
N SER A 265 -19.84 -11.72 -37.35
CA SER A 265 -19.79 -10.28 -37.54
C SER A 265 -19.50 -9.64 -36.21
N LEU A 266 -18.44 -8.86 -36.16
CA LEU A 266 -18.03 -8.17 -34.96
C LEU A 266 -18.91 -6.94 -34.73
N ILE A 267 -19.45 -6.82 -33.52
CA ILE A 267 -20.44 -5.80 -33.16
C ILE A 267 -19.81 -4.70 -32.32
N SER A 268 -19.20 -5.08 -31.19
CA SER A 268 -18.52 -4.12 -30.33
C SER A 268 -17.33 -4.73 -29.60
N PHE A 269 -16.43 -3.85 -29.17
CA PHE A 269 -15.35 -4.19 -28.26
C PHE A 269 -15.08 -3.00 -27.37
N ASP A 270 -15.40 -3.15 -26.10
CA ASP A 270 -15.48 -2.05 -25.16
C ASP A 270 -14.59 -2.33 -23.94
N CYS A 271 -13.86 -1.31 -23.48
CA CYS A 271 -13.35 -1.28 -22.12
C CYS A 271 -14.47 -0.80 -21.21
N LEU A 272 -14.75 -1.55 -20.15
CA LEU A 272 -15.76 -1.19 -19.16
C LEU A 272 -15.11 -0.54 -17.94
N SER A 273 -15.83 0.37 -17.28
CA SER A 273 -15.41 0.95 -16.00
C SER A 273 -15.68 0.02 -14.83
N GLU A 274 -16.71 -0.82 -14.94
CA GLU A 274 -17.16 -1.78 -13.93
C GLU A 274 -17.69 -3.04 -14.63
N PRO A 275 -17.68 -4.21 -13.98
CA PRO A 275 -18.24 -5.43 -14.56
C PRO A 275 -19.75 -5.29 -14.76
N THR A 276 -20.26 -5.73 -15.90
CA THR A 276 -21.72 -5.87 -16.10
C THR A 276 -22.21 -7.24 -15.70
N ALA A 277 -21.31 -8.23 -15.60
CA ALA A 277 -21.61 -9.52 -15.01
C ALA A 277 -21.95 -9.36 -13.52
N VAL A 278 -23.12 -9.85 -13.15
CA VAL A 278 -23.60 -9.87 -11.76
C VAL A 278 -23.53 -11.28 -11.21
N ARG A 279 -23.28 -11.38 -9.91
CA ARG A 279 -23.28 -12.68 -9.22
C ARG A 279 -24.69 -13.26 -9.24
N GLN A 280 -24.84 -14.49 -9.74
CA GLN A 280 -26.12 -15.20 -9.81
C GLN A 280 -26.16 -16.32 -8.76
N LYS A 281 -27.36 -16.69 -8.29
CA LYS A 281 -27.51 -17.71 -7.24
C LYS A 281 -27.19 -19.11 -7.77
N ASP A 282 -27.41 -19.32 -9.05
CA ASP A 282 -27.27 -20.53 -9.83
C ASP A 282 -26.03 -20.51 -10.74
N GLU A 283 -25.07 -19.62 -10.44
CA GLU A 283 -23.80 -19.57 -11.17
C GLU A 283 -23.00 -20.86 -10.99
N ILE A 284 -22.42 -21.36 -12.09
CA ILE A 284 -21.61 -22.57 -12.11
C ILE A 284 -20.20 -22.18 -12.56
N GLU A 285 -19.22 -22.39 -11.69
CA GLU A 285 -17.84 -22.04 -11.98
C GLU A 285 -17.14 -23.15 -12.79
N LYS A 286 -16.56 -22.78 -13.94
CA LYS A 286 -15.56 -23.58 -14.64
C LYS A 286 -14.17 -23.00 -14.38
N MET A 287 -13.39 -23.68 -13.54
CA MET A 287 -12.01 -23.25 -13.26
C MET A 287 -11.07 -23.55 -14.43
N TRP A 288 -10.14 -22.64 -14.67
CA TRP A 288 -8.95 -22.91 -15.47
C TRP A 288 -7.96 -23.78 -14.68
N ILE A 289 -7.62 -24.95 -15.24
CA ILE A 289 -6.70 -25.94 -14.65
C ILE A 289 -5.40 -25.95 -15.47
N ILE A 290 -4.26 -25.87 -14.77
CA ILE A 290 -2.90 -25.91 -15.34
C ILE A 290 -2.40 -27.35 -15.36
#